data_AF-A0A1Q9P715-F1
#
_entry.id   AF-A0A1Q9P715-F1
#
_cell.length_a   1.000
_cell.length_b   1.000
_cell.length_c   1.000
_cell.angle_alpha   90.00
_cell.angle_beta   90.00
_cell.angle_gamma   90.00
#
_symmetry.space_group_name_H-M   'P 1'
#
loop_
_entity.id
_entity.type
_entity.pdbx_description
1 polymer ?
#
loop_
_entity_poly.entity_id
_entity_poly.type
_entity_poly.pdbx_seq_one_letter_code
_entity_poly.pdbx_strand_id
1 'polypeptide(L)'
;MECPDCKKDLKLKKQASSFLFQCNFCGLKETIFVTDKTEAYTQLVNSKQSRHDLAKQLRKKKEETPYPVPRKTIEEKKKLIEEGGYSNEAIPSAIKNIIKIGSEPKRLIAIISFHLYAC
;
A
#
# COMPACT_ATOMS: atom_id res chain seq x y z
N MET A 1 -2.76 25.00 17.22
CA MET A 1 -2.91 24.96 15.75
C MET A 1 -3.44 23.60 15.39
N GLU A 2 -4.25 23.48 14.35
CA GLU A 2 -4.85 22.21 13.95
C GLU A 2 -3.98 21.50 12.91
N CYS A 3 -4.00 20.17 12.92
CA CYS A 3 -3.34 19.36 11.93
C CYS A 3 -4.20 19.31 10.64
N PRO A 4 -3.64 19.62 9.46
CA PRO A 4 -4.39 19.57 8.21
C PRO A 4 -4.91 18.16 7.85
N ASP A 5 -4.24 17.10 8.33
CA ASP A 5 -4.63 15.72 8.01
C ASP A 5 -5.77 15.19 8.90
N CYS A 6 -5.79 15.54 10.19
CA CYS A 6 -6.71 14.93 11.16
C CYS A 6 -7.49 15.91 12.04
N LYS A 7 -7.28 17.22 11.86
CA LYS A 7 -7.91 18.30 12.64
C LYS A 7 -7.70 18.22 14.16
N LYS A 8 -6.73 17.41 14.62
CA LYS A 8 -6.30 17.33 16.02
C LYS A 8 -5.12 18.28 16.27
N ASP A 9 -4.71 18.37 17.53
CA ASP A 9 -3.63 19.25 17.94
C ASP A 9 -2.33 19.00 17.16
N LEU A 10 -1.79 20.09 16.64
CA LEU A 10 -0.52 20.15 15.94
C LEU A 10 0.50 20.89 16.80
N LYS A 11 1.57 20.19 17.18
CA LYS A 11 2.73 20.78 17.85
C LYS A 11 3.62 21.46 16.83
N LEU A 12 4.13 22.64 17.19
CA LEU A 12 5.05 23.42 16.38
C LEU A 12 6.34 23.66 17.17
N LYS A 13 7.49 23.41 16.55
CA LYS A 13 8.81 23.80 17.07
C LYS A 13 9.49 24.71 16.07
N LYS A 14 9.83 25.93 16.49
CA LYS A 14 10.64 26.86 15.69
C LYS A 14 12.10 26.43 15.75
N GLN A 15 12.75 26.37 14.60
CA GLN A 15 14.19 26.19 14.42
C GLN A 15 14.75 27.45 13.75
N ALA A 16 16.08 27.56 13.62
CA ALA A 16 16.74 28.80 13.18
C ALA A 16 16.17 29.38 11.87
N SER A 17 15.95 28.51 10.87
CA SER A 17 15.46 28.87 9.53
C SER A 17 14.33 27.94 9.06
N SER A 18 13.62 27.31 10.00
CA SER A 18 12.56 26.36 9.68
C SER A 18 11.55 26.19 10.82
N PHE A 19 10.43 25.57 10.48
CA PHE A 19 9.38 25.17 11.41
C PHE A 19 9.14 23.67 11.30
N LEU A 20 9.25 22.98 12.42
CA LEU A 20 8.90 21.56 12.54
C LEU A 20 7.47 21.43 13.07
N PHE A 21 6.60 20.86 12.24
CA PHE A 21 5.22 20.51 12.58
C PHE A 21 5.13 19.04 12.95
N GLN A 22 4.51 18.73 14.09
CA GLN A 22 4.35 17.38 14.59
C GLN A 22 2.94 17.16 15.16
N CYS A 23 2.19 16.21 14.61
CA CYS A 23 0.92 15.75 15.17
C CYS A 23 1.10 14.38 15.82
N ASN A 24 0.78 14.29 17.10
CA ASN A 24 0.88 13.02 17.84
C ASN A 24 -0.29 12.06 17.54
N PHE A 25 -1.37 12.55 16.92
CA PHE A 25 -2.55 11.75 16.63
C PHE A 25 -2.42 10.97 15.31
N CYS A 26 -2.17 11.66 14.20
CA CYS A 26 -1.97 11.00 12.89
C CYS A 26 -0.49 10.67 12.58
N GLY A 27 0.44 11.03 13.47
CA GLY A 27 1.88 10.81 13.26
C GLY A 27 2.54 11.75 12.25
N LEU A 28 1.85 12.80 11.79
CA LEU A 28 2.42 13.81 10.90
C LEU A 28 3.68 14.41 11.50
N LYS A 29 4.78 14.44 10.74
CA LYS A 29 6.04 15.08 11.11
C LYS A 29 6.65 15.68 9.84
N GLU A 30 6.70 17.01 9.75
CA GLU A 30 7.15 17.70 8.54
C GLU A 30 7.88 18.99 8.90
N THR A 31 8.99 19.26 8.21
CA THR A 31 9.82 20.45 8.44
C THR A 31 9.70 21.36 7.23
N ILE A 32 9.36 22.62 7.44
CA ILE A 32 9.20 23.63 6.40
C ILE A 32 10.25 24.72 6.60
N PHE A 33 11.04 25.01 5.56
CA PHE A 33 12.17 25.94 5.61
C PHE A 33 11.74 27.35 5.19
N VAL A 34 11.13 28.06 6.12
CA VAL A 34 10.77 29.48 5.96
C VAL A 34 10.96 30.21 7.28
N THR A 35 11.07 31.53 7.22
CA THR A 35 11.24 32.40 8.39
C THR A 35 9.92 32.80 9.03
N ASP A 36 8.83 32.85 8.25
CA ASP A 36 7.50 33.21 8.74
C ASP A 36 6.66 31.98 9.12
N LYS A 37 6.01 32.04 10.28
CA LYS A 37 5.20 30.93 10.82
C LYS A 37 3.93 30.70 9.99
N THR A 38 3.31 31.77 9.51
CA THR A 38 2.06 31.72 8.76
C THR A 38 2.32 31.11 7.39
N GLU A 39 3.38 31.56 6.73
CA GLU A 39 3.87 30.97 5.49
C GLU A 39 4.19 29.48 5.66
N ALA A 40 4.87 29.10 6.75
CA ALA A 40 5.21 27.70 7.03
C ALA A 40 3.97 26.81 7.13
N TYR A 41 2.92 27.32 7.78
CA TYR A 41 1.67 26.61 7.94
C TYR A 41 0.89 26.53 6.63
N THR A 42 0.86 27.60 5.85
CA THR A 42 0.22 27.61 4.51
C THR A 42 0.87 26.60 3.58
N GLN A 43 2.21 26.52 3.56
CA GLN A 43 2.92 25.50 2.78
C GLN A 43 2.60 24.07 3.24
N LEU A 44 2.50 23.84 4.56
CA LEU A 44 2.09 22.54 5.10
C LEU A 44 0.68 22.14 4.62
N VAL A 45 -0.30 23.05 4.71
CA VAL A 45 -1.68 22.80 4.28
C VAL A 45 -1.72 22.48 2.79
N ASN A 46 -1.05 23.29 1.95
CA ASN A 46 -1.00 23.10 0.50
C ASN A 46 -0.38 21.75 0.11
N SER A 47 0.71 21.36 0.78
CA SER A 47 1.36 20.05 0.59
C SER A 47 0.39 18.90 0.85
N LYS A 48 -0.44 18.98 1.90
CA LYS A 48 -1.41 17.93 2.23
C LYS A 48 -2.59 17.89 1.28
N GLN A 49 -3.11 19.05 0.90
CA GLN A 49 -4.21 19.13 -0.03
C GLN A 49 -3.83 18.52 -1.40
N SER A 50 -2.63 18.83 -1.89
CA SER A 50 -2.07 18.21 -3.11
C SER A 50 -1.99 16.67 -3.02
N ARG A 51 -1.51 16.13 -1.89
CA ARG A 51 -1.45 14.67 -1.68
C ARG A 51 -2.83 14.03 -1.61
N HIS A 52 -3.79 14.68 -0.95
CA HIS A 52 -5.16 14.21 -0.86
C HIS A 52 -5.86 14.19 -2.23
N ASP A 53 -5.66 15.23 -3.03
CA ASP A 53 -6.22 15.33 -4.38
C ASP A 53 -5.61 14.28 -5.32
N LEU A 54 -4.30 14.06 -5.25
CA LEU A 54 -3.63 12.98 -5.97
C LEU A 54 -4.21 11.60 -5.59
N ALA A 55 -4.40 11.34 -4.30
CA ALA A 55 -5.01 10.10 -3.83
C ALA A 55 -6.45 9.92 -4.35
N LYS A 56 -7.25 10.99 -4.40
CA LYS A 56 -8.61 10.99 -4.95
C LYS A 56 -8.61 10.68 -6.46
N GLN A 57 -7.68 11.25 -7.21
CA GLN A 57 -7.53 10.95 -8.65
C GLN A 57 -7.13 9.49 -8.89
N LEU A 58 -6.22 8.95 -8.07
CA LEU A 58 -5.80 7.55 -8.16
C LEU A 58 -6.94 6.58 -7.82
N ARG A 59 -7.81 6.92 -6.87
CA ARG A 59 -9.02 6.12 -6.56
C ARG A 59 -10.00 6.10 -7.71
N LYS A 60 -10.29 7.25 -8.32
CA LYS A 60 -11.17 7.33 -9.51
C LYS A 60 -10.68 6.45 -10.66
N LYS A 61 -9.37 6.48 -10.97
CA LYS A 61 -8.78 5.61 -12.00
C LYS A 61 -8.90 4.11 -11.68
N LYS A 62 -8.89 3.73 -10.41
CA LYS A 62 -9.07 2.33 -9.98
C LYS A 62 -10.53 1.87 -10.04
N GLU A 63 -11.47 2.78 -9.77
CA GLU A 63 -12.92 2.50 -9.89
C GLU A 63 -13.36 2.39 -11.36
N GLU A 64 -12.70 3.09 -12.29
CA GLU A 64 -12.96 3.00 -13.74
C GLU A 64 -12.42 1.71 -14.39
N THR A 65 -11.69 0.85 -13.66
CA THR A 65 -11.31 -0.49 -14.15
C THR A 65 -11.88 -1.58 -13.25
N PRO A 66 -13.21 -1.82 -13.28
CA PRO A 66 -13.84 -2.91 -12.55
C PRO A 66 -13.74 -4.20 -13.38
N TYR A 67 -12.55 -4.58 -13.84
CA TYR A 67 -12.38 -5.94 -14.32
C TYR A 67 -11.74 -6.73 -13.20
N PRO A 68 -12.50 -7.55 -12.46
CA PRO A 68 -11.87 -8.67 -11.78
C PRO A 68 -11.15 -9.42 -12.88
N VAL A 69 -9.81 -9.35 -12.89
CA VAL A 69 -9.02 -10.14 -13.85
C VAL A 69 -9.44 -11.59 -13.59
N PRO A 70 -10.13 -12.24 -14.53
CA PRO A 70 -10.66 -13.56 -14.28
C PRO A 70 -9.48 -14.46 -13.92
N ARG A 71 -9.64 -15.21 -12.83
CA ARG A 71 -8.58 -16.12 -12.39
C ARG A 71 -8.36 -17.12 -13.51
N LYS A 72 -7.19 -17.05 -14.15
CA LYS A 72 -6.77 -18.05 -15.12
C LYS A 72 -6.78 -19.43 -14.49
N THR A 73 -7.24 -20.42 -15.24
CA THR A 73 -7.26 -21.82 -14.81
C THR A 73 -5.82 -22.35 -14.64
N ILE A 74 -5.67 -23.52 -14.03
CA ILE A 74 -4.36 -24.15 -13.86
C ILE A 74 -3.75 -24.47 -15.23
N GLU A 75 -4.58 -24.87 -16.20
CA GLU A 75 -4.22 -25.20 -17.56
C GLU A 75 -3.74 -23.95 -18.33
N GLU A 76 -4.43 -22.83 -18.21
CA GLU A 76 -4.03 -21.55 -18.83
C GLU A 76 -2.72 -21.03 -18.24
N LYS A 77 -2.49 -21.22 -16.94
CA LYS A 77 -1.24 -20.84 -16.29
C LYS A 77 -0.07 -21.71 -16.76
N LYS A 78 -0.28 -23.02 -16.95
CA LYS A 78 0.74 -23.92 -17.52
C LYS A 78 1.10 -23.50 -18.95
N LYS A 79 0.09 -23.20 -19.77
CA LYS A 79 0.30 -22.76 -21.16
C LYS A 79 1.11 -21.45 -21.25
N LEU A 80 0.85 -20.49 -20.36
CA LEU A 80 1.63 -19.24 -20.31
C LEU A 80 3.10 -19.45 -19.92
N ILE A 81 3.39 -20.43 -19.07
CA ILE A 81 4.76 -20.78 -18.69
C ILE A 81 5.50 -21.39 -19.89
N GLU A 82 4.83 -22.25 -20.65
CA GLU A 82 5.34 -22.86 -21.88
C GLU A 82 5.54 -21.82 -22.99
N GLU A 83 4.57 -20.91 -23.21
CA GLU A 83 4.65 -19.81 -24.17
C GLU A 83 5.73 -18.77 -23.80
N GLY A 84 6.01 -18.58 -22.51
CA GLY A 84 7.06 -17.70 -22.02
C GLY A 84 8.49 -18.23 -22.18
N GLY A 85 8.68 -19.41 -22.77
CA GLY A 85 9.99 -20.01 -23.03
C GLY A 85 10.70 -20.55 -21.78
N TYR A 86 10.01 -20.59 -20.63
CA TYR A 86 10.55 -21.17 -19.41
C TYR A 86 10.24 -22.67 -19.41
N SER A 87 11.26 -23.51 -19.53
CA SER A 87 11.08 -24.95 -19.27
C SER A 87 10.65 -25.15 -17.81
N ASN A 88 9.93 -26.23 -17.51
CA ASN A 88 9.58 -26.59 -16.13
C ASN A 88 10.82 -26.59 -15.21
N GLU A 89 12.01 -26.82 -15.75
CA GLU A 89 13.28 -26.79 -15.01
C GLU A 89 13.66 -25.37 -14.55
N ALA A 90 13.38 -24.34 -15.35
CA ALA A 90 13.69 -22.93 -15.07
C ALA A 90 12.80 -22.28 -13.99
N ILE A 91 11.68 -22.93 -13.63
CA ILE A 91 10.82 -22.46 -12.54
C ILE A 91 11.57 -22.66 -11.20
N PRO A 92 11.75 -21.60 -10.39
CA PRO A 92 12.38 -21.69 -9.07
C PRO A 92 11.70 -22.76 -8.20
N SER A 93 12.51 -23.55 -7.49
CA SER A 93 12.06 -24.70 -6.68
C SER A 93 10.97 -24.35 -5.65
N ALA A 94 10.99 -23.13 -5.11
CA ALA A 94 9.95 -22.62 -4.23
C ALA A 94 8.56 -22.60 -4.89
N ILE A 95 8.49 -22.20 -6.17
CA ILE A 95 7.24 -22.15 -6.94
C ILE A 95 6.78 -23.56 -7.32
N LYS A 96 7.72 -24.46 -7.67
CA LYS A 96 7.43 -25.88 -7.94
C LYS A 96 6.76 -26.56 -6.74
N ASN A 97 7.24 -26.29 -5.53
CA ASN A 97 6.67 -26.86 -4.32
C ASN A 97 5.26 -26.35 -4.04
N ILE A 98 4.97 -25.08 -4.31
CA ILE A 98 3.62 -24.51 -4.15
C ILE A 98 2.62 -25.14 -5.14
N ILE A 99 3.03 -25.36 -6.40
CA ILE A 99 2.20 -26.04 -7.41
C ILE A 99 1.90 -27.49 -6.97
N LYS A 100 2.90 -28.19 -6.44
CA LYS A 100 2.76 -29.57 -5.95
C LYS A 100 1.84 -29.69 -4.73
N ILE A 101 1.85 -28.69 -3.83
CA ILE A 101 0.95 -28.64 -2.66
C ILE A 101 -0.50 -28.38 -3.09
N GLY A 102 -0.74 -27.57 -4.13
CA GLY A 102 -2.08 -27.28 -4.64
C GLY A 102 -2.76 -28.45 -5.37
N SER A 103 -2.00 -29.46 -5.80
CA SER A 103 -2.51 -30.65 -6.50
C SER A 103 -2.93 -31.80 -5.58
N GLU A 104 -2.65 -31.73 -4.28
CA GLU A 104 -3.05 -32.77 -3.31
C GLU A 104 -4.24 -32.29 -2.46
N PRO A 105 -5.46 -32.81 -2.68
CA PRO A 105 -6.66 -32.35 -1.98
C PRO A 105 -6.58 -32.55 -0.45
N LYS A 106 -5.72 -33.46 0.02
CA LYS A 106 -5.58 -33.80 1.45
C LYS A 106 -4.82 -32.75 2.28
N ARG A 107 -3.99 -31.89 1.67
CA ARG A 107 -3.21 -30.86 2.41
C ARG A 107 -3.88 -29.49 2.47
N LEU A 108 -4.85 -29.22 1.59
CA LEU A 108 -5.61 -27.96 1.57
C LEU A 108 -6.53 -27.80 2.80
N ILE A 109 -7.00 -28.90 3.39
CA ILE A 109 -7.89 -28.87 4.57
C ILE A 109 -7.15 -28.41 5.83
N ALA A 110 -5.88 -28.79 6.01
CA ALA A 110 -5.12 -28.47 7.23
C ALA A 110 -4.84 -26.95 7.40
N ILE A 111 -4.73 -26.20 6.30
CA ILE A 111 -4.45 -24.75 6.35
C ILE A 111 -5.73 -23.96 6.66
N ILE A 112 -6.90 -24.43 6.20
CA ILE A 112 -8.19 -23.76 6.46
C ILE A 112 -8.61 -23.96 7.93
N SER A 113 -8.31 -25.10 8.53
CA SER A 113 -8.67 -25.39 9.93
C SER A 113 -7.86 -24.61 10.97
N PHE A 114 -6.67 -24.09 10.63
CA PHE A 114 -5.83 -23.34 11.59
C PHE A 114 -6.26 -21.88 11.77
N HIS A 115 -7.17 -21.35 10.94
CA HIS A 115 -7.67 -19.96 11.04
C HIS A 115 -9.06 -19.85 11.67
N LEU A 116 -9.67 -20.97 12.07
CA LEU A 116 -11.00 -21.01 12.70
C LEU A 116 -10.98 -21.35 14.20
N TYR A 117 -9.82 -21.68 14.78
CA TYR A 117 -9.70 -22.07 16.20
C TYR A 117 -8.48 -21.43 16.89
N ALA A 118 -8.26 -20.14 16.63
CA ALA A 118 -7.40 -19.29 17.45
C ALA A 118 -8.20 -18.05 17.89
N CYS A 119 -9.18 -18.30 18.76
CA CYS A 119 -9.76 -17.33 19.70
C CYS A 119 -9.85 -18.03 21.05
#